data_AF-K1YNM0-F1
#
_entry.id   AF-K1YNM0-F1
#
_cell.length_a   1.000
_cell.length_b   1.000
_cell.length_c   1.000
_cell.angle_alpha   90.00
_cell.angle_beta   90.00
_cell.angle_gamma   90.00
#
_symmetry.space_group_name_H-M   'P 1'
#
loop_
_entity.id
_entity.type
_entity.pdbx_description
1 polymer ?
#
loop_
_entity_poly.entity_id
_entity_poly.type
_entity_poly.pdbx_seq_one_letter_code
_entity_poly.pdbx_strand_id
1 'polypeptide(L)' 'GIGIDEEAQNKIFEEYFRAYNAVSFMPNGTGLGLAIASQIAKIHHTHIHVRSKLNEGSTFSIIFNK' A
#
# COMPACT_ATOMS: atom_id res chain seq x y z
N GLY A 1 -11.01 -0.93 -8.76
CA GLY A 1 -10.96 -0.20 -7.46
C GLY A 1 -10.52 1.23 -7.72
N ILE A 2 -10.37 2.08 -6.70
CA ILE A 2 -10.02 3.51 -6.92
C ILE A 2 -8.59 3.75 -7.43
N GLY A 3 -7.69 2.79 -7.27
CA GLY A 3 -6.26 2.95 -7.62
C GLY A 3 -5.51 3.90 -6.67
N ILE A 4 -4.23 4.13 -6.96
CA ILE A 4 -3.31 4.94 -6.14
C ILE A 4 -2.48 5.82 -7.07
N ASP A 5 -2.42 7.12 -6.78
CA ASP A 5 -1.56 8.08 -7.48
C ASP A 5 -0.08 7.69 -7.39
N GLU A 6 0.66 7.86 -8.48
CA GLU A 6 2.06 7.45 -8.59
C GLU A 6 2.93 8.06 -7.48
N GLU A 7 2.71 9.34 -7.14
CA GLU A 7 3.41 10.03 -6.06
C GLU A 7 3.13 9.45 -4.66
N ALA A 8 1.97 8.84 -4.48
CA ALA A 8 1.57 8.22 -3.22
C ALA A 8 2.10 6.78 -3.10
N GLN A 9 2.40 6.08 -4.20
CA GLN A 9 2.77 4.66 -4.19
C GLN A 9 4.04 4.37 -3.36
N ASN A 10 4.97 5.32 -3.26
CA ASN A 10 6.16 5.17 -2.41
C ASN A 10 5.88 5.40 -0.92
N LYS A 11 4.82 6.15 -0.60
CA LYS A 11 4.47 6.58 0.76
C LYS A 11 3.44 5.69 1.44
N ILE A 12 2.71 4.86 0.68
CA ILE A 12 1.64 3.99 1.23
C ILE A 12 2.12 2.99 2.30
N PHE A 13 3.43 2.79 2.45
CA PHE A 13 4.02 1.92 3.47
C PHE A 13 4.46 2.69 4.72
N GLU A 14 4.31 4.01 4.76
CA GLU A 14 4.58 4.83 5.94
C GLU A 14 3.41 4.73 6.94
N GLU A 15 3.73 4.73 8.24
CA GLU A 15 2.71 4.69 9.29
C GLU A 15 1.84 5.96 9.24
N TYR A 16 0.53 5.78 9.39
CA TYR A 16 -0.50 6.84 9.33
C TYR A 16 -0.65 7.54 7.98
N PHE A 17 0.16 7.20 6.96
CA PHE A 17 0.00 7.77 5.63
C PHE A 17 -1.29 7.25 4.98
N ARG A 18 -2.01 8.17 4.34
CA ARG A 18 -3.20 7.87 3.55
C ARG A 18 -3.21 8.73 2.31
N ALA A 19 -3.32 8.09 1.14
CA ALA A 19 -3.48 8.79 -0.12
C ALA A 19 -4.78 9.62 -0.11
N TYR A 20 -4.77 10.80 -0.73
CA TYR A 20 -5.90 11.72 -0.71
C TYR A 20 -7.21 11.07 -1.17
N ASN A 21 -7.16 10.35 -2.29
CA ASN A 21 -8.30 9.62 -2.84
C ASN A 21 -8.83 8.53 -1.88
N ALA A 22 -7.96 7.89 -1.10
CA ALA A 22 -8.34 6.90 -0.10
C ALA A 22 -9.00 7.52 1.14
N VAL A 23 -8.63 8.76 1.50
CA VAL A 23 -9.32 9.52 2.57
C VAL A 23 -10.75 9.83 2.17
N SER A 24 -10.97 10.28 0.94
CA SER A 24 -12.31 10.56 0.42
C SER A 24 -13.15 9.29 0.26
N PHE A 25 -12.55 8.20 -0.20
CA PHE A 25 -13.27 6.94 -0.45
C PHE A 25 -13.66 6.21 0.84
N MET A 26 -12.81 6.23 1.87
CA MET A 26 -13.06 5.52 3.12
C MET A 26 -12.53 6.33 4.31
N PRO A 27 -13.29 7.28 4.88
CA PRO A 27 -12.78 8.27 5.83
C PRO A 27 -12.20 7.68 7.11
N ASN A 28 -12.69 6.52 7.56
CA ASN A 28 -12.38 5.96 8.88
C ASN A 28 -11.13 5.05 8.92
N GLY A 29 -10.25 5.10 7.91
CA GLY A 29 -8.99 4.33 7.89
C GLY A 29 -7.88 4.97 8.75
N THR A 30 -7.06 4.15 9.41
CA THR A 30 -5.93 4.63 10.23
C THR A 30 -4.62 4.76 9.46
N GLY A 31 -4.48 4.10 8.31
CA GLY A 31 -3.23 4.07 7.53
C GLY A 31 -2.16 3.10 8.06
N LEU A 32 -2.49 2.20 9.00
CA LEU A 32 -1.49 1.29 9.60
C LEU A 32 -1.31 -0.05 8.85
N GLY A 33 -2.31 -0.48 8.06
CA GLY A 33 -2.32 -1.84 7.51
C GLY A 33 -1.12 -2.17 6.62
N LEU A 34 -0.77 -1.29 5.68
CA LEU A 34 0.37 -1.50 4.78
C LEU A 34 1.72 -1.33 5.49
N ALA A 35 1.81 -0.45 6.49
CA ALA A 35 3.02 -0.31 7.31
C ALA A 35 3.31 -1.62 8.07
N ILE A 36 2.30 -2.20 8.72
CA ILE A 36 2.41 -3.49 9.41
C ILE A 36 2.75 -4.60 8.42
N ALA A 37 2.07 -4.67 7.27
CA ALA A 37 2.36 -5.67 6.25
C ALA A 37 3.81 -5.57 5.74
N SER A 38 4.33 -4.35 5.54
CA SER A 38 5.71 -4.11 5.13
C SER A 38 6.72 -4.56 6.19
N GLN A 39 6.43 -4.30 7.47
CA GLN A 39 7.27 -4.79 8.58
C GLN A 39 7.29 -6.33 8.63
N ILE A 40 6.13 -6.99 8.49
CA ILE A 40 6.05 -8.46 8.43
C ILE A 40 6.85 -9.00 7.24
N ALA A 41 6.67 -8.42 6.04
CA ALA A 41 7.41 -8.84 4.86
C ALA A 41 8.93 -8.76 5.08
N LYS A 42 9.41 -7.66 5.68
CA LYS A 42 10.82 -7.46 6.04
C LYS A 42 11.35 -8.53 7.00
N ILE A 43 10.58 -8.90 8.02
CA ILE A 43 10.94 -9.98 8.96
C ILE A 43 11.12 -11.31 8.23
N HIS A 44 10.30 -11.56 7.21
CA HIS A 44 10.39 -12.73 6.34
C HIS A 44 11.43 -12.59 5.21
N HIS A 45 12.27 -11.55 5.22
CA HIS A 45 13.23 -11.26 4.14
C HIS A 45 12.57 -11.17 2.75
N THR A 46 11.33 -10.67 2.70
CA THR A 46 10.56 -10.45 1.48
C THR A 46 10.21 -8.97 1.31
N HIS A 47 9.77 -8.59 0.11
CA HIS A 47 9.31 -7.25 -0.19
C HIS A 47 7.90 -7.26 -0.76
N ILE A 48 7.11 -6.22 -0.45
CA ILE A 48 5.79 -6.02 -1.03
C ILE A 48 5.94 -5.11 -2.25
N HIS A 49 5.58 -5.62 -3.42
CA HIS A 49 5.50 -4.85 -4.65
C HIS A 49 4.08 -4.35 -4.86
N VAL A 50 3.94 -3.10 -5.30
CA VAL A 50 2.67 -2.52 -5.71
C VAL A 50 2.72 -2.15 -7.19
N ARG A 51 1.66 -2.50 -7.91
CA ARG A 51 1.34 -1.93 -9.22
C ARG A 51 -0.05 -1.35 -9.14
N SER A 52 -0.19 -0.06 -9.38
CA SER A 52 -1.49 0.59 -9.33
C SER A 52 -1.62 1.62 -10.43
N LYS A 53 -2.85 1.79 -10.91
CA LYS A 53 -3.23 2.85 -11.82
C LYS A 53 -4.53 3.46 -11.32
N LEU A 54 -4.56 4.79 -11.28
CA LEU A 54 -5.74 5.55 -10.83
C LEU A 54 -6.98 5.12 -11.62
N ASN A 55 -8.09 4.90 -10.92
CA ASN A 55 -9.38 4.44 -11.44
C ASN A 55 -9.41 3.03 -12.07
N GLU A 56 -8.28 2.32 -12.15
CA GLU A 56 -8.24 0.92 -12.62
C GLU A 56 -8.10 -0.05 -11.44
N GLY A 57 -7.32 0.33 -10.43
CA GLY A 57 -7.14 -0.44 -9.20
C GLY A 57 -5.69 -0.65 -8.84
N SER A 58 -5.45 -1.65 -7.99
CA SER A 58 -4.13 -1.92 -7.43
C SER A 58 -3.93 -3.42 -7.30
N THR A 59 -2.71 -3.86 -7.58
CA THR A 59 -2.22 -5.22 -7.36
C THR A 59 -1.03 -5.14 -6.40
N PHE A 60 -1.13 -5.88 -5.31
CA PHE A 60 -0.02 -6.06 -4.36
C PHE A 60 0.53 -7.48 -4.52
N SER A 61 1.84 -7.63 -4.49
CA SER A 61 2.51 -8.92 -4.68
C SER A 61 3.61 -9.08 -3.65
N ILE A 62 3.72 -10.29 -3.08
CA ILE A 62 4.77 -10.66 -2.14
C ILE A 62 5.53 -11.82 -2.78
N ILE A 63 6.85 -11.70 -2.89
CA ILE A 63 7.71 -12.70 -3.51
C ILE A 63 8.56 -13.33 -2.41
N PHE A 64 8.41 -14.64 -2.21
CA PHE A 64 9.20 -15.41 -1.26
C PHE A 64 10.34 -16.09 -1.99
N ASN A 65 11.58 -15.85 -1.53
CA ASN A 65 12.73 -16.61 -1.99
C ASN A 65 12.78 -17.93 -1.22
N LYS A 66 13.01 -19.02 -1.94
CA LYS A 66 13.04 -20.39 -1.42
C LYS A 66 14.37 -20.72 -0.76
#